data_AF-A0A2A4JL15-F1
#
_entry.id   AF-A0A2A4JL15-F1
#
_cell.length_a   1.000
_cell.length_b   1.000
_cell.length_c   1.000
_cell.angle_alpha   90.00
_cell.angle_beta   90.00
_cell.angle_gamma   90.00
#
_symmetry.space_group_name_H-M   'P 1'
#
loop_
_entity.id
_entity.type
_entity.pdbx_description
1 polymer ?
#
loop_
_entity_poly.entity_id
_entity_poly.type
_entity_poly.pdbx_seq_one_letter_code
_entity_poly.pdbx_strand_id
1 'polypeptide(L)'
;MQSNEVDELYNTASPCRSGSQIVYAWARDAPSLHLPKDVGFLIGKDSPIKYLVLQVHYMHRFPEDKLDNSGVFLKYTKESMPRQAGVILLGTSGVIPQHRVENMETACTINENKVIHPFAYRTHTHALGVLVSGYVVRQDESGDVWTLLGKKNPQLPQMFYPVVNTKPIERDDVLAARCIMNNTNDYAVRIGATNKDEMCNFYLMYWVENDTPLEQKYCFSAGPPYYYWSRARENLGNIPLSEA
;
A
#
# COMPACT_ATOMS: atom_id res chain seq x y z
N MET A 1 -11.07 3.50 -25.27
CA MET A 1 -9.69 4.01 -25.19
C MET A 1 -9.76 5.37 -24.51
N GLN A 2 -9.24 5.51 -23.28
CA GLN A 2 -9.10 6.83 -22.66
C GLN A 2 -7.98 7.57 -23.40
N SER A 3 -8.32 8.61 -24.15
CA SER A 3 -7.33 9.58 -24.62
C SER A 3 -6.88 10.37 -23.39
N ASN A 4 -5.62 10.18 -22.97
CA ASN A 4 -4.96 11.11 -22.05
C ASN A 4 -4.57 12.37 -22.84
N GLU A 5 -5.56 13.11 -23.35
CA GLU A 5 -5.30 14.50 -23.69
C GLU A 5 -4.97 15.22 -22.37
N VAL A 6 -3.78 15.82 -22.32
CA VAL A 6 -3.41 16.68 -21.21
C VAL A 6 -4.43 17.80 -21.18
N ASP A 7 -5.24 17.85 -20.13
CA ASP A 7 -6.22 18.91 -19.98
C ASP A 7 -5.46 20.20 -19.66
N GLU A 8 -5.21 21.04 -20.68
CA GLU A 8 -4.46 22.30 -20.51
C GLU A 8 -5.15 23.27 -19.53
N LEU A 9 -6.41 23.02 -19.18
CA LEU A 9 -7.16 23.77 -18.17
C LEU A 9 -6.77 23.42 -16.72
N TYR A 10 -6.23 22.23 -16.44
CA TYR A 10 -5.92 21.78 -15.09
C TYR A 10 -4.46 21.37 -14.91
N ASN A 11 -3.76 22.06 -14.00
CA ASN A 11 -2.40 21.71 -13.63
C ASN A 11 -2.33 20.31 -13.01
N THR A 12 -1.52 19.41 -13.58
CA THR A 12 -1.20 18.13 -12.97
C THR A 12 0.00 18.29 -12.04
N ALA A 13 -0.16 17.93 -10.76
CA ALA A 13 0.94 17.91 -9.80
C ALA A 13 0.83 16.70 -8.86
N SER A 14 1.96 16.27 -8.30
CA SER A 14 1.95 15.34 -7.17
C SER A 14 1.16 15.96 -5.99
N PRO A 15 0.33 15.18 -5.27
CA PRO A 15 -0.42 15.70 -4.12
C PRO A 15 0.45 16.41 -3.08
N CYS A 16 1.68 15.93 -2.88
CA CYS A 16 2.65 16.53 -1.97
C CYS A 16 3.98 16.78 -2.70
N ARG A 17 4.64 17.91 -2.36
CA ARG A 17 6.00 18.22 -2.84
C ARG A 17 7.03 17.21 -2.32
N SER A 18 6.86 16.73 -1.09
CA SER A 18 7.67 15.69 -0.46
C SER A 18 6.86 14.97 0.63
N GLY A 19 7.25 13.72 0.96
CA GLY A 19 6.74 13.02 2.14
C GLY A 19 5.26 12.62 2.10
N SER A 20 4.75 12.09 0.97
CA SER A 20 3.35 11.68 0.83
C SER A 20 3.03 10.33 1.47
N GLN A 21 2.30 10.32 2.58
CA GLN A 21 1.83 9.10 3.24
C GLN A 21 0.31 8.99 3.13
N ILE A 22 -0.19 7.87 2.59
CA ILE A 22 -1.62 7.56 2.60
C ILE A 22 -2.06 7.29 4.04
N VAL A 23 -3.07 8.01 4.48
CA VAL A 23 -3.75 7.83 5.78
C VAL A 23 -5.14 7.20 5.63
N TYR A 24 -5.76 7.38 4.46
CA TYR A 24 -7.09 6.90 4.15
C TYR A 24 -7.24 6.75 2.63
N ALA A 25 -8.04 5.78 2.21
CA ALA A 25 -8.44 5.60 0.83
C ALA A 25 -9.88 5.10 0.78
N TRP A 26 -10.64 5.58 -0.17
CA TRP A 26 -12.02 5.18 -0.44
C TRP A 26 -12.18 4.84 -1.91
N ALA A 27 -12.96 3.81 -2.20
CA ALA A 27 -13.36 3.44 -3.54
C ALA A 27 -14.89 3.43 -3.61
N ARG A 28 -15.45 3.56 -4.82
CA ARG A 28 -16.89 3.47 -5.05
C ARG A 28 -17.44 2.21 -4.38
N ASP A 29 -18.51 2.38 -3.61
CA ASP A 29 -19.20 1.33 -2.83
C ASP A 29 -18.43 0.78 -1.62
N ALA A 30 -17.29 1.38 -1.25
CA ALA A 30 -16.62 1.05 0.00
C ALA A 30 -17.38 1.62 1.22
N PRO A 31 -17.61 0.83 2.28
CA PRO A 31 -18.12 1.36 3.54
C PRO A 31 -17.13 2.35 4.17
N SER A 32 -17.61 3.13 5.14
CA SER A 32 -16.77 4.00 5.95
C SER A 32 -15.69 3.20 6.68
N LEU A 33 -14.47 3.72 6.70
CA LEU A 33 -13.41 3.15 7.54
C LEU A 33 -13.67 3.52 9.00
N HIS A 34 -13.84 2.51 9.83
CA HIS A 34 -13.85 2.66 11.28
C HIS A 34 -12.52 2.17 11.83
N LEU A 35 -11.76 3.07 12.46
CA LEU A 35 -10.58 2.68 13.22
C LEU A 35 -11.02 1.84 14.43
N PRO A 36 -10.19 0.90 14.90
CA PRO A 36 -10.46 0.19 16.15
C PRO A 36 -10.66 1.19 17.31
N LYS A 37 -11.32 0.71 18.37
CA LYS A 37 -11.51 1.50 19.60
C LYS A 37 -10.17 2.11 20.05
N ASP A 38 -10.16 3.35 20.51
CA ASP A 38 -8.99 4.06 21.06
C ASP A 38 -7.75 4.12 20.13
N VAL A 39 -7.93 3.93 18.81
CA VAL A 39 -6.91 4.08 17.78
C VAL A 39 -7.14 5.35 16.98
N GLY A 40 -6.10 6.15 16.76
CA GLY A 40 -6.18 7.36 15.94
C GLY A 40 -4.88 7.72 15.24
N PHE A 41 -4.98 8.41 14.10
CA PHE A 41 -3.84 9.06 13.47
C PHE A 41 -3.53 10.38 14.16
N LEU A 42 -2.31 10.53 14.66
CA LEU A 42 -1.86 11.79 15.25
C LEU A 42 -1.51 12.79 14.13
N ILE A 43 -2.15 13.95 14.13
CA ILE A 43 -1.98 15.01 13.11
C ILE A 43 -1.71 16.38 13.76
N GLY A 44 -1.06 17.28 13.02
CA GLY A 44 -0.76 18.65 13.45
C GLY A 44 0.34 18.75 14.51
N LYS A 45 0.57 19.98 15.01
CA LYS A 45 1.60 20.31 16.02
C LYS A 45 2.94 19.63 15.76
N ASP A 46 3.41 18.76 16.66
CA ASP A 46 4.70 18.08 16.61
C ASP A 46 4.62 16.70 15.93
N SER A 47 3.44 16.30 15.44
CA SER A 47 3.28 15.02 14.73
C SER A 47 3.99 15.00 13.38
N PRO A 48 4.32 13.83 12.82
CA PRO A 48 4.87 13.71 11.48
C PRO A 48 3.91 14.14 10.35
N ILE A 49 2.60 14.23 10.60
CA ILE A 49 1.57 14.55 9.60
C ILE A 49 1.07 15.98 9.83
N LYS A 50 1.65 16.95 9.10
CA LYS A 50 1.31 18.37 9.26
C LYS A 50 0.08 18.81 8.44
N TYR A 51 -0.12 18.18 7.28
CA TYR A 51 -1.17 18.54 6.34
C TYR A 51 -1.88 17.28 5.85
N LEU A 52 -3.17 17.42 5.57
CA LEU A 52 -3.96 16.42 4.87
C LEU A 52 -4.26 16.95 3.48
N VAL A 53 -3.93 16.18 2.45
CA VAL A 53 -4.22 16.50 1.06
C VAL A 53 -5.25 15.48 0.57
N LEU A 54 -6.37 15.98 0.06
CA LEU A 54 -7.41 15.15 -0.55
C LEU A 54 -7.15 15.03 -2.05
N GLN A 55 -7.10 13.81 -2.55
CA GLN A 55 -7.10 13.51 -3.99
C GLN A 55 -8.43 12.87 -4.36
N VAL A 56 -9.16 13.46 -5.30
CA VAL A 56 -10.43 12.94 -5.82
C VAL A 56 -10.21 12.48 -7.26
N HIS A 57 -10.55 11.23 -7.55
CA HIS A 57 -10.43 10.66 -8.89
C HIS A 57 -11.81 10.58 -9.54
N TYR A 58 -12.06 11.44 -10.54
CA TYR A 58 -13.28 11.38 -11.35
C TYR A 58 -13.12 10.37 -12.48
N MET A 59 -14.05 9.43 -12.60
CA MET A 59 -14.01 8.40 -13.65
C MET A 59 -14.19 8.99 -15.06
N HIS A 60 -14.86 10.14 -15.17
CA HIS A 60 -15.12 10.86 -16.41
C HIS A 60 -14.72 12.32 -16.23
N ARG A 61 -14.43 13.01 -17.34
CA ARG A 61 -14.18 14.46 -17.34
C ARG A 61 -15.33 15.15 -16.61
N PHE A 62 -14.97 15.99 -15.64
CA PHE A 62 -15.96 16.71 -14.86
C PHE A 62 -16.63 17.78 -15.76
N PRO A 63 -17.97 17.90 -15.77
CA PRO A 63 -18.65 18.87 -16.64
C PRO A 63 -18.30 20.32 -16.27
N GLU A 64 -18.08 21.16 -17.28
CA GLU A 64 -17.67 22.56 -17.11
C GLU A 64 -18.76 23.44 -16.48
N ASP A 65 -20.02 23.04 -16.58
CA ASP A 65 -21.20 23.76 -16.08
C ASP A 65 -21.64 23.32 -14.68
N LYS A 66 -20.86 22.48 -14.00
CA LYS A 66 -21.19 21.93 -12.68
C LYS A 66 -20.16 22.27 -11.62
N LEU A 67 -20.58 22.15 -10.36
CA LEU A 67 -19.73 22.21 -9.18
C LEU A 67 -19.85 20.88 -8.43
N ASP A 68 -18.75 20.46 -7.80
CA ASP A 68 -18.70 19.29 -6.92
C ASP A 68 -18.11 19.69 -5.56
N ASN A 69 -18.66 19.10 -4.50
CA ASN A 69 -18.23 19.31 -3.12
C ASN A 69 -17.86 17.97 -2.45
N SER A 70 -17.34 17.01 -3.23
CA SER A 70 -16.90 15.72 -2.73
C SER A 70 -15.74 15.89 -1.76
N GLY A 71 -15.81 15.13 -0.67
CA GLY A 71 -14.84 15.24 0.41
C GLY A 71 -14.95 14.11 1.40
N VAL A 72 -14.26 14.27 2.52
CA VAL A 72 -14.29 13.33 3.63
C VAL A 72 -14.61 14.09 4.92
N PHE A 73 -15.51 13.53 5.72
CA PHE A 73 -15.73 14.01 7.08
C PHE A 73 -14.76 13.31 8.02
N LEU A 74 -13.97 14.10 8.74
CA LEU A 74 -13.00 13.60 9.71
C LEU A 74 -13.57 13.76 11.12
N LYS A 75 -13.67 12.66 11.85
CA LYS A 75 -13.93 12.70 13.29
C LYS A 75 -12.59 12.86 14.00
N TYR A 76 -12.42 13.94 14.76
CA TYR A 76 -11.21 14.23 15.51
C TYR A 76 -11.51 14.48 16.99
N THR A 77 -10.48 14.37 17.83
CA THR A 77 -10.51 14.77 19.23
C THR A 77 -9.18 15.42 19.61
N LYS A 78 -9.19 16.18 20.71
CA LYS A 78 -7.97 16.73 21.33
C LYS A 78 -7.43 15.82 22.44
N GLU A 79 -8.19 14.82 22.85
CA GLU A 79 -7.76 13.80 23.81
C GLU A 79 -6.73 12.89 23.15
N SER A 80 -5.66 12.58 23.87
CA SER A 80 -4.62 11.68 23.37
C SER A 80 -5.18 10.26 23.26
N MET A 81 -4.98 9.63 22.10
CA MET A 81 -5.27 8.22 21.93
C MET A 81 -4.13 7.38 22.52
N PRO A 82 -4.42 6.31 23.29
CA PRO A 82 -3.38 5.40 23.77
C PRO A 82 -2.73 4.62 22.63
N ARG A 83 -3.45 4.44 21.51
CA ARG A 83 -2.95 3.75 20.33
C ARG A 83 -2.84 4.67 19.13
N GLN A 84 -1.62 4.85 18.64
CA GLN A 84 -1.36 5.65 17.45
C GLN A 84 -1.35 4.79 16.20
N ALA A 85 -2.11 5.19 15.19
CA ALA A 85 -2.18 4.51 13.91
C ALA A 85 -1.05 4.95 12.96
N GLY A 86 -0.55 3.99 12.18
CA GLY A 86 0.42 4.19 11.12
C GLY A 86 0.04 3.40 9.86
N VAL A 87 0.71 3.74 8.77
CA VAL A 87 0.63 2.98 7.51
C VAL A 87 2.05 2.76 7.02
N ILE A 88 2.40 1.50 6.75
CA ILE A 88 3.61 1.14 6.02
C ILE A 88 3.21 0.69 4.61
N LEU A 89 3.87 1.24 3.61
CA LEU A 89 3.68 0.88 2.20
C LEU A 89 4.78 -0.07 1.77
N LEU A 90 4.40 -1.28 1.39
CA LEU A 90 5.23 -2.21 0.65
C LEU A 90 5.01 -1.99 -0.84
N GLY A 91 6.07 -1.60 -1.54
CA GLY A 91 6.07 -1.35 -2.97
C GLY A 91 7.27 -1.94 -3.68
N THR A 92 7.25 -1.94 -4.99
CA THR A 92 8.39 -2.40 -5.81
C THR A 92 8.48 -1.63 -7.10
N SER A 93 9.71 -1.48 -7.60
CA SER A 93 10.00 -0.97 -8.95
C SER A 93 10.01 -2.12 -9.97
N GLY A 94 10.51 -1.88 -11.17
CA GLY A 94 10.82 -2.94 -12.13
C GLY A 94 9.97 -2.88 -13.40
N VAL A 95 10.01 -3.97 -14.16
CA VAL A 95 9.41 -4.09 -15.48
C VAL A 95 8.65 -5.41 -15.60
N ILE A 96 7.42 -5.35 -16.08
CA ILE A 96 6.62 -6.50 -16.50
C ILE A 96 6.83 -6.74 -18.00
N PRO A 97 7.50 -7.83 -18.42
CA PRO A 97 7.73 -8.12 -19.83
C PRO A 97 6.42 -8.32 -20.61
N GLN A 98 6.45 -8.12 -21.94
CA GLN A 98 5.30 -8.38 -22.81
C GLN A 98 4.91 -9.87 -22.84
N HIS A 99 3.62 -10.15 -23.00
CA HIS A 99 3.03 -11.51 -23.05
C HIS A 99 3.47 -12.44 -21.92
N ARG A 100 3.56 -11.91 -20.70
CA ARG A 100 4.11 -12.64 -19.56
C ARG A 100 3.35 -12.36 -18.28
N VAL A 101 3.21 -13.42 -17.48
CA VAL A 101 2.87 -13.31 -16.06
C VAL A 101 4.16 -13.10 -15.26
N GLU A 102 4.22 -12.06 -14.45
CA GLU A 102 5.41 -11.68 -13.68
C GLU A 102 5.08 -11.51 -12.20
N ASN A 103 5.98 -11.98 -11.34
CA ASN A 103 5.88 -11.78 -9.89
C ASN A 103 6.73 -10.56 -9.52
N MET A 104 6.08 -9.52 -9.02
CA MET A 104 6.75 -8.33 -8.50
C MET A 104 6.77 -8.39 -6.98
N GLU A 105 7.96 -8.43 -6.40
CA GLU A 105 8.16 -8.82 -5.00
C GLU A 105 8.93 -7.75 -4.22
N THR A 106 8.60 -7.60 -2.94
CA THR A 106 9.33 -6.74 -2.01
C THR A 106 9.36 -7.38 -0.62
N ALA A 107 10.43 -7.13 0.13
CA ALA A 107 10.56 -7.54 1.51
C ALA A 107 11.45 -6.55 2.27
N CYS A 108 11.13 -6.28 3.53
CA CYS A 108 11.97 -5.50 4.43
C CYS A 108 11.82 -5.97 5.88
N THR A 109 12.94 -6.05 6.59
CA THR A 109 12.99 -6.29 8.04
C THR A 109 12.51 -5.06 8.82
N ILE A 110 11.76 -5.28 9.90
CA ILE A 110 11.45 -4.27 10.91
C ILE A 110 12.68 -4.04 11.79
N ASN A 111 13.33 -2.90 11.63
CA ASN A 111 14.56 -2.57 12.36
C ASN A 111 14.31 -1.72 13.64
N GLU A 112 13.09 -1.23 13.82
CA GLU A 112 12.69 -0.42 14.96
C GLU A 112 12.33 -1.32 16.15
N ASN A 113 12.74 -0.93 17.36
CA ASN A 113 12.37 -1.65 18.58
C ASN A 113 10.93 -1.28 19.02
N LYS A 114 9.96 -1.63 18.18
CA LYS A 114 8.53 -1.33 18.36
C LYS A 114 7.69 -2.56 18.06
N VAL A 115 6.58 -2.68 18.76
CA VAL A 115 5.56 -3.71 18.49
C VAL A 115 4.41 -3.05 17.74
N ILE A 116 4.16 -3.49 16.50
CA ILE A 116 3.04 -3.00 15.70
C ILE A 116 1.93 -4.05 15.62
N HIS A 117 0.69 -3.59 15.64
CA HIS A 117 -0.49 -4.45 15.57
C HIS A 117 -1.25 -4.20 14.27
N PRO A 118 -1.15 -5.10 13.28
CA PRO A 118 -1.84 -4.93 12.01
C PRO A 118 -3.34 -5.07 12.19
N PHE A 119 -4.12 -4.22 11.52
CA PHE A 119 -5.58 -4.28 11.58
C PHE A 119 -6.28 -4.14 10.23
N ALA A 120 -5.67 -3.48 9.25
CA ALA A 120 -6.23 -3.41 7.91
C ALA A 120 -5.14 -3.37 6.83
N TYR A 121 -5.50 -3.73 5.60
CA TYR A 121 -4.63 -3.66 4.43
C TYR A 121 -5.36 -3.15 3.20
N ARG A 122 -4.63 -2.54 2.27
CA ARG A 122 -5.14 -2.15 0.94
C ARG A 122 -4.16 -2.59 -0.14
N THR A 123 -4.70 -3.11 -1.23
CA THR A 123 -3.94 -3.47 -2.43
C THR A 123 -4.18 -2.44 -3.54
N HIS A 124 -3.15 -2.09 -4.29
CA HIS A 124 -3.28 -1.18 -5.43
C HIS A 124 -2.33 -1.56 -6.56
N THR A 125 -2.89 -1.65 -7.76
CA THR A 125 -2.21 -1.75 -9.05
C THR A 125 -3.01 -0.94 -10.07
N HIS A 126 -2.47 -0.78 -11.28
CA HIS A 126 -3.22 -0.41 -12.46
C HIS A 126 -3.79 -1.68 -13.13
N ALA A 127 -3.89 -1.73 -14.45
CA ALA A 127 -4.70 -2.69 -15.20
C ALA A 127 -4.17 -4.15 -15.23
N LEU A 128 -2.87 -4.38 -15.02
CA LEU A 128 -2.22 -5.68 -15.17
C LEU A 128 -2.26 -6.54 -13.90
N GLY A 129 -2.59 -5.95 -12.75
CA GLY A 129 -2.61 -6.66 -11.48
C GLY A 129 -3.72 -7.70 -11.38
N VAL A 130 -3.33 -8.95 -11.14
CA VAL A 130 -4.23 -10.10 -10.95
C VAL A 130 -4.49 -10.36 -9.47
N LEU A 131 -3.42 -10.39 -8.67
CA LEU A 131 -3.49 -10.67 -7.24
C LEU A 131 -2.36 -9.91 -6.53
N VAL A 132 -2.67 -9.31 -5.38
CA VAL A 132 -1.67 -8.78 -4.46
C VAL A 132 -1.83 -9.47 -3.12
N SER A 133 -0.71 -9.93 -2.56
CA SER A 133 -0.65 -10.59 -1.27
C SER A 133 0.45 -9.99 -0.40
N GLY A 134 0.20 -9.93 0.91
CA GLY A 134 1.13 -9.43 1.92
C GLY A 134 1.25 -10.39 3.09
N TYR A 135 2.46 -10.51 3.62
CA TYR A 135 2.86 -11.47 4.64
C TYR A 135 3.72 -10.81 5.70
N VAL A 136 3.68 -11.36 6.91
CA VAL A 136 4.80 -11.28 7.85
C VAL A 136 5.53 -12.61 7.83
N VAL A 137 6.85 -12.56 7.75
CA VAL A 137 7.74 -13.72 7.76
C VAL A 137 8.55 -13.67 9.03
N ARG A 138 8.51 -14.76 9.79
CA ARG A 138 9.35 -14.97 10.97
C ARG A 138 10.37 -16.03 10.66
N GLN A 139 11.63 -15.69 10.81
CA GLN A 139 12.71 -16.64 10.63
C GLN A 139 12.79 -17.55 11.85
N ASP A 140 12.86 -18.85 11.61
CA ASP A 140 12.97 -19.87 12.63
C ASP A 140 14.06 -20.88 12.23
N GLU A 141 14.64 -21.56 13.21
CA GLU A 141 15.69 -22.58 12.99
C GLU A 141 15.18 -23.72 12.10
N SER A 142 13.87 -24.02 12.18
CA SER A 142 13.21 -25.05 11.37
C SER A 142 12.77 -24.58 9.97
N GLY A 143 12.99 -23.30 9.66
CA GLY A 143 12.66 -22.65 8.40
C GLY A 143 11.61 -21.55 8.55
N ASP A 144 11.63 -20.60 7.62
CA ASP A 144 10.79 -19.41 7.69
C ASP A 144 9.29 -19.72 7.72
N VAL A 145 8.58 -19.02 8.62
CA VAL A 145 7.12 -19.11 8.79
C VAL A 145 6.45 -17.90 8.15
N TRP A 146 5.71 -18.16 7.08
CA TRP A 146 4.96 -17.14 6.34
C TRP A 146 3.54 -17.04 6.86
N THR A 147 3.18 -15.88 7.40
CA THR A 147 1.84 -15.61 7.91
C THR A 147 1.15 -14.59 7.01
N LEU A 148 0.04 -15.00 6.38
CA LEU A 148 -0.76 -14.13 5.51
C LEU A 148 -1.40 -12.97 6.31
N LEU A 149 -1.13 -11.74 5.89
CA LEU A 149 -1.80 -10.53 6.39
C LEU A 149 -3.06 -10.23 5.57
N GLY A 150 -2.97 -10.43 4.25
CA GLY A 150 -4.11 -10.20 3.36
C GLY A 150 -3.76 -10.55 1.91
N LYS A 151 -4.79 -10.95 1.15
CA LYS A 151 -4.70 -11.12 -0.31
C LYS A 151 -5.96 -10.61 -0.99
N LYS A 152 -5.82 -9.93 -2.13
CA LYS A 152 -6.97 -9.40 -2.88
C LYS A 152 -6.64 -9.20 -4.35
N ASN A 153 -7.63 -9.39 -5.20
CA ASN A 153 -7.58 -8.92 -6.59
C ASN A 153 -7.64 -7.37 -6.57
N PRO A 154 -6.62 -6.67 -7.09
CA PRO A 154 -6.54 -5.22 -7.03
C PRO A 154 -7.49 -4.50 -8.00
N GLN A 155 -8.17 -5.23 -8.90
CA GLN A 155 -9.23 -4.69 -9.76
C GLN A 155 -10.59 -4.58 -9.05
N LEU A 156 -10.72 -5.20 -7.87
CA LEU A 156 -11.88 -5.02 -6.99
C LEU A 156 -11.77 -3.69 -6.22
N PRO A 157 -12.84 -3.20 -5.55
CA PRO A 157 -12.82 -1.92 -4.84
C PRO A 157 -11.59 -1.77 -3.93
N GLN A 158 -10.72 -0.81 -4.22
CA GLN A 158 -9.42 -0.65 -3.57
C GLN A 158 -9.53 0.14 -2.25
N MET A 159 -10.24 -0.44 -1.29
CA MET A 159 -10.40 0.08 0.08
C MET A 159 -9.50 -0.66 1.07
N PHE A 160 -9.53 -0.23 2.33
CA PHE A 160 -8.89 -0.97 3.42
C PHE A 160 -9.78 -2.13 3.90
N TYR A 161 -9.27 -3.34 3.81
CA TYR A 161 -9.88 -4.58 4.30
C TYR A 161 -9.25 -5.01 5.62
N PRO A 162 -9.99 -5.67 6.53
CA PRO A 162 -9.39 -6.21 7.74
C PRO A 162 -8.33 -7.27 7.41
N VAL A 163 -7.24 -7.31 8.17
CA VAL A 163 -6.21 -8.34 8.02
C VAL A 163 -6.72 -9.72 8.44
N VAL A 164 -6.15 -10.76 7.85
CA VAL A 164 -6.43 -12.16 8.21
C VAL A 164 -5.79 -12.52 9.55
N ASN A 165 -4.65 -11.90 9.86
CA ASN A 165 -3.89 -12.16 11.08
C ASN A 165 -3.54 -10.85 11.79
N THR A 166 -3.92 -10.75 13.06
CA THR A 166 -3.71 -9.58 13.92
C THR A 166 -2.58 -9.79 14.94
N LYS A 167 -1.79 -10.86 14.80
CA LYS A 167 -0.64 -11.10 15.68
C LYS A 167 0.32 -9.90 15.61
N PRO A 168 0.91 -9.50 16.75
CA PRO A 168 1.88 -8.42 16.76
C PRO A 168 3.06 -8.73 15.83
N ILE A 169 3.59 -7.70 15.19
CA ILE A 169 4.79 -7.75 14.37
C ILE A 169 5.86 -6.96 15.13
N GLU A 170 7.02 -7.56 15.32
CA GLU A 170 8.06 -7.05 16.20
C GLU A 170 9.35 -6.77 15.42
N ARG A 171 10.39 -6.33 16.13
CA ARG A 171 11.73 -6.19 15.57
C ARG A 171 12.19 -7.53 14.97
N ASP A 172 12.93 -7.45 13.88
CA ASP A 172 13.50 -8.57 13.12
C ASP A 172 12.48 -9.42 12.32
N ASP A 173 11.18 -9.24 12.53
CA ASP A 173 10.16 -9.76 11.61
C ASP A 173 10.32 -9.10 10.22
N VAL A 174 10.06 -9.86 9.15
CA VAL A 174 10.12 -9.37 7.77
C VAL A 174 8.72 -9.15 7.22
N LEU A 175 8.42 -7.95 6.75
CA LEU A 175 7.22 -7.69 5.96
C LEU A 175 7.52 -7.95 4.49
N ALA A 176 6.68 -8.75 3.83
CA ALA A 176 6.86 -9.12 2.44
C ALA A 176 5.55 -8.94 1.65
N ALA A 177 5.62 -8.50 0.41
CA ALA A 177 4.48 -8.43 -0.50
C ALA A 177 4.83 -8.90 -1.92
N ARG A 178 3.86 -9.54 -2.58
CA ARG A 178 3.94 -9.99 -3.97
C ARG A 178 2.72 -9.54 -4.74
N CYS A 179 2.95 -8.91 -5.89
CA CYS A 179 1.94 -8.70 -6.92
C CYS A 179 2.17 -9.68 -8.07
N ILE A 180 1.11 -10.37 -8.48
CA ILE A 180 1.07 -11.16 -9.69
C ILE A 180 0.49 -10.27 -10.78
N MET A 181 1.29 -10.01 -11.81
CA MET A 181 0.92 -9.18 -12.95
C MET A 181 0.74 -10.04 -14.19
N ASN A 182 -0.26 -9.77 -15.01
CA ASN A 182 -0.44 -10.42 -16.31
C ASN A 182 -0.39 -9.38 -17.42
N ASN A 183 0.75 -9.28 -18.11
CA ASN A 183 0.90 -8.37 -19.23
C ASN A 183 0.58 -9.08 -20.55
N THR A 184 -0.60 -8.79 -21.10
CA THR A 184 -1.03 -9.30 -22.41
C THR A 184 -0.68 -8.37 -23.57
N ASN A 185 -0.08 -7.19 -23.31
CA ASN A 185 0.30 -6.23 -24.33
C ASN A 185 1.53 -6.69 -25.13
N ASP A 186 1.71 -6.11 -26.32
CA ASP A 186 2.88 -6.31 -27.20
C ASP A 186 4.11 -5.50 -26.77
N TYR A 187 4.08 -4.88 -25.59
CA TYR A 187 5.17 -4.07 -25.05
C TYR A 187 5.34 -4.29 -23.55
N ALA A 188 6.56 -4.07 -23.04
CA ALA A 188 6.86 -4.15 -21.63
C ALA A 188 6.31 -2.94 -20.87
N VAL A 189 5.73 -3.17 -19.69
CA VAL A 189 5.18 -2.12 -18.82
C VAL A 189 6.09 -1.91 -17.63
N ARG A 190 6.35 -0.67 -17.26
CA ARG A 190 7.24 -0.30 -16.13
C ARG A 190 6.42 0.23 -14.96
N ILE A 191 6.99 0.21 -13.77
CA ILE A 191 6.39 0.89 -12.62
C ILE A 191 6.45 2.41 -12.81
N GLY A 192 5.34 3.11 -12.56
CA GLY A 192 5.19 4.54 -12.75
C GLY A 192 3.83 5.07 -12.30
N ALA A 193 3.61 6.37 -12.46
CA ALA A 193 2.45 7.07 -11.89
C ALA A 193 1.25 7.18 -12.84
N THR A 194 1.43 6.87 -14.12
CA THR A 194 0.36 7.05 -15.12
C THR A 194 -0.41 5.75 -15.35
N ASN A 195 -1.61 5.85 -15.92
CA ASN A 195 -2.39 4.68 -16.33
C ASN A 195 -1.73 3.82 -17.43
N LYS A 196 -0.66 4.31 -18.07
CA LYS A 196 0.16 3.53 -19.02
C LYS A 196 1.28 2.75 -18.32
N ASP A 197 1.60 3.14 -17.10
CA ASP A 197 2.55 2.47 -16.23
C ASP A 197 1.81 1.49 -15.31
N GLU A 198 2.54 0.81 -14.44
CA GLU A 198 1.98 0.00 -13.37
C GLU A 198 2.37 0.47 -11.97
N MET A 199 1.68 -0.03 -10.96
CA MET A 199 2.05 0.02 -9.56
C MET A 199 1.90 -1.35 -8.91
N CYS A 200 2.71 -1.63 -7.91
CA CYS A 200 2.53 -2.79 -7.05
C CYS A 200 2.62 -2.32 -5.61
N ASN A 201 1.48 -2.06 -4.97
CA ASN A 201 1.41 -1.47 -3.65
C ASN A 201 0.56 -2.33 -2.71
N PHE A 202 1.13 -2.67 -1.55
CA PHE A 202 0.42 -3.24 -0.41
C PHE A 202 0.59 -2.30 0.79
N TYR A 203 -0.51 -1.64 1.18
CA TYR A 203 -0.55 -0.77 2.35
C TYR A 203 -0.99 -1.59 3.55
N LEU A 204 -0.22 -1.57 4.63
CA LEU A 204 -0.57 -2.19 5.90
C LEU A 204 -0.84 -1.08 6.93
N MET A 205 -2.07 -1.02 7.42
CA MET A 205 -2.48 -0.22 8.56
C MET A 205 -2.22 -0.99 9.84
N TYR A 206 -1.55 -0.33 10.79
CA TYR A 206 -1.25 -0.87 12.10
C TYR A 206 -1.41 0.20 13.17
N TRP A 207 -1.43 -0.21 14.43
CA TRP A 207 -1.30 0.71 15.57
C TRP A 207 -0.17 0.27 16.50
N VAL A 208 0.33 1.22 17.29
CA VAL A 208 1.31 1.00 18.37
C VAL A 208 0.71 1.46 19.69
N GLU A 209 1.04 0.78 20.78
CA GLU A 209 0.54 1.08 22.13
C GLU A 209 1.49 2.03 22.85
N ASN A 210 0.99 3.19 23.31
CA ASN A 210 1.75 4.20 24.08
C ASN A 210 3.09 4.62 23.44
N ASP A 211 3.19 4.55 22.12
CA ASP A 211 4.37 4.92 21.34
C ASP A 211 3.95 5.66 20.06
N THR A 212 4.93 6.06 19.26
CA THR A 212 4.81 6.67 17.95
C THR A 212 4.87 5.60 16.85
N PRO A 213 4.13 5.77 15.73
CA PRO A 213 4.22 4.87 14.58
C PRO A 213 5.66 4.70 14.06
N LEU A 214 5.87 3.70 13.19
CA LEU A 214 7.18 3.45 12.60
C LEU A 214 7.69 4.69 11.84
N GLU A 215 8.97 4.98 12.00
CA GLU A 215 9.68 5.95 11.15
C GLU A 215 9.81 5.41 9.73
N GLN A 216 9.96 4.08 9.58
CA GLN A 216 9.93 3.39 8.30
C GLN A 216 8.51 3.37 7.70
N LYS A 217 8.26 4.32 6.80
CA LYS A 217 6.99 4.46 6.08
C LYS A 217 6.90 3.64 4.79
N TYR A 218 8.05 3.29 4.22
CA TYR A 218 8.15 2.64 2.92
C TYR A 218 9.09 1.44 2.98
N CYS A 219 8.68 0.38 2.30
CA CYS A 219 9.48 -0.81 2.03
C CYS A 219 9.50 -1.05 0.53
N PHE A 220 10.59 -0.67 -0.14
CA PHE A 220 10.69 -0.71 -1.60
C PHE A 220 11.86 -1.58 -2.05
N SER A 221 11.61 -2.40 -3.06
CA SER A 221 12.62 -3.17 -3.76
C SER A 221 12.82 -2.66 -5.20
N ALA A 222 13.91 -3.11 -5.84
CA ALA A 222 14.18 -2.82 -7.24
C ALA A 222 13.23 -3.54 -8.22
N GLY A 223 12.56 -4.60 -7.75
CA GLY A 223 11.70 -5.50 -8.52
C GLY A 223 12.36 -6.16 -9.73
N PRO A 224 11.55 -6.80 -10.61
CA PRO A 224 12.03 -7.50 -11.78
C PRO A 224 12.79 -6.61 -12.79
N PRO A 225 13.85 -7.12 -13.43
CA PRO A 225 14.41 -8.48 -13.29
C PRO A 225 15.45 -8.62 -12.16
N TYR A 226 15.68 -7.58 -11.38
CA TYR A 226 16.81 -7.50 -10.46
C TYR A 226 16.54 -8.08 -9.07
N TYR A 227 15.29 -8.02 -8.61
CA TYR A 227 14.90 -8.47 -7.27
C TYR A 227 13.73 -9.45 -7.34
N TYR A 228 13.89 -10.54 -6.60
CA TYR A 228 12.88 -11.54 -6.25
C TYR A 228 13.18 -11.99 -4.82
N TRP A 229 12.21 -12.56 -4.10
CA TRP A 229 12.39 -13.07 -2.73
C TRP A 229 13.50 -14.12 -2.62
N SER A 230 13.71 -14.93 -3.67
CA SER A 230 14.83 -15.89 -3.73
C SER A 230 16.21 -15.24 -3.78
N ARG A 231 16.28 -13.93 -4.03
CA ARG A 231 17.49 -13.09 -4.05
C ARG A 231 17.44 -11.98 -2.99
N ALA A 232 16.49 -12.04 -2.07
CA ALA A 232 16.34 -11.08 -0.99
C ALA A 232 17.52 -11.18 -0.01
N ARG A 233 17.93 -10.05 0.58
CA ARG A 233 19.06 -10.02 1.53
C ARG A 233 18.72 -10.73 2.83
N GLU A 234 17.44 -10.78 3.14
CA GLU A 234 16.82 -11.46 4.26
C GLU A 234 16.98 -12.99 4.17
N ASN A 235 17.41 -13.53 3.01
CA ASN A 235 17.61 -14.98 2.78
C ASN A 235 16.34 -15.80 3.05
N LEU A 236 15.24 -15.38 2.45
CA LEU A 236 13.91 -15.93 2.70
C LEU A 236 13.79 -17.39 2.23
N GLY A 237 13.48 -18.28 3.16
CA GLY A 237 13.17 -19.70 2.95
C GLY A 237 11.68 -19.97 2.79
N ASN A 238 11.32 -21.21 2.48
CA ASN A 238 9.91 -21.69 2.42
C ASN A 238 8.96 -20.77 1.64
N ILE A 239 9.47 -20.14 0.57
CA ILE A 239 8.74 -19.12 -0.19
C ILE A 239 7.41 -19.71 -0.71
N PRO A 240 6.26 -19.08 -0.41
CA PRO A 240 4.97 -19.49 -0.92
C PRO A 240 4.99 -19.58 -2.45
N LEU A 241 4.37 -20.63 -3.00
CA LEU A 241 4.20 -20.75 -4.44
C LEU A 241 3.39 -19.57 -4.99
N SER A 242 3.64 -19.20 -6.25
CA SER A 242 2.80 -18.22 -6.92
C SER A 242 1.47 -18.87 -7.30
N GLU A 243 0.40 -18.45 -6.64
CA GLU A 243 -0.97 -18.88 -6.93
C GLU A 243 -1.62 -17.82 -7.83
N ALA A 244 -1.69 -18.09 -9.14
CA ALA A 244 -2.41 -17.25 -10.09
C ALA A 244 -3.92 -17.56 -10.09
#